data_AF-R6XPZ0-F1
#
_entry.id   AF-R6XPZ0-F1
#
_cell.length_a   1.000
_cell.length_b   1.000
_cell.length_c   1.000
_cell.angle_alpha   90.00
_cell.angle_beta   90.00
_cell.angle_gamma   90.00
#
_symmetry.space_group_name_H-M   'P 1'
#
loop_
_entity.id
_entity.type
_entity.pdbx_description
1 polymer ?
#
loop_
_entity_poly.entity_id
_entity_poly.type
_entity_poly.pdbx_seq_one_letter_code
_entity_poly.pdbx_strand_id
1 'polypeptide(L)'
;MKLIVGNMSNAIKDFIKRNNFTEHVLVINKMCNVKTIKEPVDVIIPFGYLTDVGLISNTLVHLEELIMSVDVKSIKYGNMVNREKIDLIGKKYGIPVEHIDNLNKRTRLLL
;
A
#
# COMPACT_ATOMS: atom_id res chain seq x y z
N MET A 1 -4.47 -11.73 -3.92
CA MET A 1 -3.86 -11.54 -2.58
C MET A 1 -3.79 -10.04 -2.26
N LYS A 2 -3.78 -9.63 -0.98
CA LYS A 2 -3.55 -8.25 -0.56
C LYS A 2 -2.18 -8.13 0.09
N LEU A 3 -1.34 -7.24 -0.43
CA LEU A 3 0.00 -6.99 0.07
C LEU A 3 0.04 -5.62 0.75
N ILE A 4 0.01 -5.61 2.08
CA ILE A 4 0.05 -4.39 2.87
C ILE A 4 1.51 -4.04 3.14
N VAL A 5 1.93 -2.88 2.64
CA VAL A 5 3.27 -2.35 2.85
C VAL A 5 3.28 -1.48 4.11
N GLY A 6 3.97 -1.95 5.14
CA GLY A 6 4.05 -1.28 6.42
C GLY A 6 4.68 -2.16 7.50
N ASN A 7 5.22 -1.53 8.55
CA ASN A 7 5.58 -2.24 9.78
C ASN A 7 4.32 -2.71 10.52
N MET A 8 4.36 -3.93 11.05
CA MET A 8 3.28 -4.44 11.89
C MET A 8 3.08 -3.54 13.12
N SER A 9 1.93 -2.89 13.20
CA SER A 9 1.56 -1.94 14.26
C SER A 9 0.07 -2.08 14.59
N ASN A 10 -0.37 -1.52 15.72
CA ASN A 10 -1.80 -1.50 16.06
C ASN A 10 -2.63 -0.81 14.98
N ALA A 11 -2.12 0.29 14.39
CA ALA A 11 -2.78 0.97 13.28
C ALA A 11 -3.00 0.08 12.05
N ILE A 12 -2.01 -0.75 11.68
CA ILE A 12 -2.14 -1.73 10.59
C ILE A 12 -3.15 -2.83 10.94
N LYS A 13 -3.10 -3.35 12.17
CA LYS A 13 -4.08 -4.35 12.64
C LYS A 13 -5.50 -3.81 12.58
N ASP A 14 -5.71 -2.58 13.05
CA ASP A 14 -7.01 -1.92 13.03
C ASP A 14 -7.45 -1.60 11.61
N PHE A 15 -6.53 -1.22 10.72
CA PHE A 15 -6.82 -1.03 9.31
C PHE A 15 -7.28 -2.33 8.63
N ILE A 16 -6.58 -3.44 8.86
CA ILE A 16 -6.95 -4.77 8.32
C ILE A 16 -8.34 -5.18 8.80
N LYS A 17 -8.59 -5.07 10.11
CA LYS A 17 -9.90 -5.40 10.72
C LYS A 17 -11.02 -4.53 10.15
N ARG A 18 -10.80 -3.20 10.05
CA ARG A 18 -11.82 -2.26 9.57
C ARG A 18 -12.21 -2.49 8.11
N ASN A 19 -11.27 -2.92 7.28
CA ASN A 19 -11.52 -3.16 5.85
C ASN A 19 -11.95 -4.60 5.55
N ASN A 20 -12.21 -5.43 6.58
CA ASN A 20 -12.59 -6.83 6.45
C ASN A 20 -11.64 -7.62 5.52
N PHE A 21 -10.35 -7.35 5.60
CA PHE A 21 -9.34 -8.12 4.87
C PHE A 21 -9.04 -9.42 5.64
N THR A 22 -9.98 -10.37 5.61
CA THR A 22 -9.89 -11.61 6.40
C THR A 22 -9.18 -12.74 5.66
N GLU A 23 -9.17 -12.73 4.33
CA GLU A 23 -8.58 -13.78 3.51
C GLU A 23 -7.42 -13.23 2.66
N HIS A 24 -6.28 -13.93 2.68
CA HIS A 24 -5.07 -13.68 1.88
C HIS A 24 -4.43 -12.28 2.02
N VAL A 25 -4.17 -11.85 3.25
CA VAL A 25 -3.37 -10.66 3.56
C VAL A 25 -1.95 -11.03 3.93
N LEU A 26 -0.98 -10.41 3.28
CA LEU A 26 0.41 -10.43 3.68
C LEU A 26 0.87 -9.02 4.04
N VAL A 27 1.50 -8.86 5.19
CA VAL A 27 2.11 -7.59 5.59
C VAL A 27 3.62 -7.68 5.37
N ILE A 28 4.19 -6.75 4.60
CA ILE A 28 5.62 -6.69 4.32
C ILE A 28 6.20 -5.33 4.69
N ASN A 29 7.45 -5.36 5.14
CA ASN A 29 8.23 -4.16 5.42
C ASN A 29 9.65 -4.22 4.82
N LYS A 30 9.98 -5.28 4.07
CA LYS A 30 11.28 -5.47 3.41
C LYS A 30 11.09 -6.16 2.06
N MET A 31 11.87 -5.77 1.06
CA MET A 31 11.82 -6.33 -0.31
C MET A 31 12.15 -7.84 -0.38
N CYS A 32 12.94 -8.37 0.54
CA CYS A 32 13.26 -9.80 0.56
C CYS A 32 12.03 -10.70 0.75
N ASN A 33 10.98 -10.19 1.41
CA ASN A 33 9.77 -10.94 1.72
C ASN A 33 8.84 -11.11 0.50
N VAL A 34 9.13 -10.40 -0.59
CA VAL A 34 8.26 -10.39 -1.78
C VAL A 34 8.61 -11.51 -2.76
N LYS A 35 9.84 -12.02 -2.73
CA LYS A 35 10.36 -13.02 -3.70
C LYS A 35 9.58 -14.34 -3.73
N THR A 36 8.81 -14.64 -2.68
CA THR A 36 8.01 -15.87 -2.58
C THR A 36 6.58 -15.69 -3.08
N ILE A 37 6.17 -14.47 -3.43
CA ILE A 37 4.81 -14.15 -3.87
C ILE A 37 4.72 -14.43 -5.37
N LYS A 38 3.85 -15.37 -5.75
CA LYS A 38 3.60 -15.73 -7.16
C LYS A 38 2.18 -15.39 -7.62
N GLU A 39 1.30 -15.08 -6.68
CA GLU A 39 -0.08 -14.73 -6.98
C GLU A 39 -0.21 -13.23 -7.26
N PRO A 40 -1.20 -12.83 -8.07
CA PRO A 40 -1.48 -11.41 -8.28
C PRO A 40 -1.89 -10.68 -7.00
N VAL A 41 -1.35 -9.48 -6.80
CA VAL A 41 -1.51 -8.70 -5.57
C VAL A 41 -2.16 -7.33 -5.78
N ASP A 42 -3.02 -6.95 -4.84
CA ASP A 42 -3.33 -5.55 -4.58
C ASP A 42 -2.30 -4.99 -3.58
N VAL A 43 -1.50 -4.02 -4.00
CA VAL A 43 -0.51 -3.35 -3.14
C VAL A 43 -1.20 -2.25 -2.36
N ILE A 44 -1.14 -2.30 -1.03
CA ILE A 44 -1.82 -1.35 -0.15
C ILE A 44 -0.77 -0.65 0.71
N ILE A 45 -0.67 0.68 0.56
CA ILE A 45 0.21 1.57 1.32
C ILE A 45 -0.69 2.46 2.19
N PRO A 46 -1.16 1.96 3.35
CA PRO A 46 -2.15 2.68 4.13
C PRO A 46 -1.57 3.97 4.71
N PHE A 47 -0.47 3.89 5.46
CA PHE A 47 0.05 5.04 6.22
C PHE A 47 1.39 5.58 5.70
N GLY A 48 2.05 4.83 4.81
CA GLY A 48 3.33 5.20 4.21
C GLY A 48 3.18 6.28 3.14
N TYR A 49 4.28 6.92 2.82
CA TYR A 49 4.38 7.92 1.76
C TYR A 49 5.63 7.62 0.93
N LEU A 50 5.60 7.91 -0.37
CA LEU A 50 6.74 7.65 -1.25
C LEU A 50 7.78 8.78 -1.12
N THR A 51 9.00 8.41 -0.75
CA THR A 51 10.15 9.34 -0.74
C THR A 51 10.65 9.61 -2.16
N ASP A 52 11.54 10.59 -2.33
CA ASP A 52 12.11 10.92 -3.65
C ASP A 52 12.94 9.79 -4.27
N VAL A 53 13.48 8.90 -3.44
CA VAL A 53 14.25 7.72 -3.88
C VAL A 53 13.35 6.50 -4.15
N GLY A 54 12.03 6.65 -4.14
CA GLY A 54 11.08 5.56 -4.38
C GLY A 54 10.91 4.59 -3.20
N LEU A 55 11.54 4.87 -2.05
CA LEU A 55 11.35 4.13 -0.81
C LEU A 55 10.01 4.53 -0.16
N ILE A 56 9.23 3.54 0.26
CA ILE A 56 7.99 3.75 1.03
C ILE A 56 8.37 3.96 2.49
N SER A 57 8.00 5.12 3.04
CA SER A 57 8.34 5.49 4.42
C SER A 57 7.85 4.46 5.45
N ASN A 58 8.56 4.37 6.58
CA ASN A 58 8.35 3.36 7.62
C ASN A 58 8.58 1.90 7.17
N THR A 59 9.18 1.69 6.00
CA THR A 59 9.56 0.35 5.50
C THR A 59 10.90 0.40 4.76
N LEU A 60 11.41 -0.77 4.38
CA LEU A 60 12.52 -0.96 3.45
C LEU A 60 12.03 -1.48 2.09
N VAL A 61 10.84 -1.03 1.66
CA VAL A 61 10.21 -1.43 0.39
C VAL A 61 10.32 -0.29 -0.60
N HIS A 62 10.92 -0.56 -1.76
CA HIS A 62 10.88 0.35 -2.90
C HIS A 62 9.68 0.00 -3.78
N LEU A 63 8.84 1.00 -4.09
CA LEU A 63 7.58 0.74 -4.80
C LEU A 63 7.81 0.22 -6.22
N GLU A 64 8.72 0.82 -6.98
CA GLU A 64 8.99 0.35 -8.35
C GLU A 64 9.61 -1.05 -8.37
N GLU A 65 10.55 -1.33 -7.46
CA GLU A 65 11.14 -2.67 -7.32
C GLU A 65 10.08 -3.72 -6.95
N LEU A 66 9.13 -3.36 -6.07
CA LEU A 66 7.98 -4.18 -5.73
C LEU A 66 7.13 -4.47 -6.98
N ILE A 67 6.76 -3.44 -7.73
CA ILE A 67 5.96 -3.57 -8.96
C ILE A 67 6.64 -4.48 -9.99
N MET A 68 7.96 -4.39 -10.11
CA MET A 68 8.72 -5.25 -11.03
C MET A 68 8.86 -6.70 -10.55
N SER A 69 8.71 -6.94 -9.24
CA SER A 69 8.96 -8.25 -8.62
C SER A 69 7.72 -9.13 -8.52
N VAL A 70 6.52 -8.55 -8.54
CA VAL A 70 5.24 -9.27 -8.42
C VAL A 70 4.21 -8.75 -9.41
N ASP A 71 3.24 -9.60 -9.73
CA ASP A 71 2.10 -9.21 -10.56
C ASP A 71 1.15 -8.28 -9.76
N VAL A 72 1.36 -6.96 -9.89
CA VAL A 72 0.55 -5.94 -9.21
C VAL A 72 -0.70 -5.60 -10.03
N LYS A 73 -1.86 -5.86 -9.44
CA LYS A 73 -3.18 -5.54 -10.02
C LYS A 73 -3.62 -4.11 -9.75
N SER A 74 -3.31 -3.59 -8.56
CA SER A 74 -3.68 -2.23 -8.17
C SER A 74 -2.75 -1.69 -7.09
N ILE A 75 -2.61 -0.37 -7.03
CA ILE A 75 -1.93 0.34 -5.95
C ILE A 75 -2.97 1.16 -5.19
N LYS A 76 -3.15 0.86 -3.91
CA LYS A 76 -4.03 1.60 -3.01
C LYS A 76 -3.18 2.38 -2.02
N TYR A 77 -3.40 3.68 -1.91
CA TYR A 77 -2.65 4.53 -0.99
C TYR A 77 -3.58 5.36 -0.13
N GLY A 78 -3.18 5.58 1.13
CA GLY A 78 -4.02 6.32 2.07
C GLY A 78 -3.50 7.70 2.47
N ASN A 79 -2.34 8.12 1.97
CA ASN A 79 -1.79 9.45 2.20
C ASN A 79 -1.78 10.27 0.90
N MET A 80 -2.52 11.38 0.89
CA MET A 80 -2.65 12.27 -0.28
C MET A 80 -1.38 13.05 -0.64
N VAL A 81 -0.41 13.18 0.27
CA VAL A 81 0.82 13.98 0.07
C VAL A 81 1.60 13.55 -1.19
N ASN A 82 1.54 12.27 -1.56
CA ASN A 82 2.29 11.74 -2.70
C ASN A 82 1.39 11.22 -3.82
N ARG A 83 0.15 11.68 -3.89
CA ARG A 83 -0.79 11.30 -4.94
C ARG A 83 -0.18 11.40 -6.34
N GLU A 84 0.39 12.56 -6.68
CA GLU A 84 0.95 12.80 -8.02
C GLU A 84 2.05 11.79 -8.38
N LYS A 85 2.95 11.49 -7.43
CA LYS A 85 4.03 10.53 -7.64
C LYS A 85 3.50 9.10 -7.82
N ILE A 86 2.52 8.71 -7.02
CA ILE A 86 1.91 7.37 -7.12
C ILE A 86 1.12 7.24 -8.43
N ASP A 87 0.38 8.27 -8.83
CA ASP A 87 -0.36 8.32 -10.09
C ASP A 87 0.58 8.24 -11.30
N LEU A 88 1.74 8.91 -11.24
CA LEU A 88 2.79 8.81 -12.27
C LEU A 88 3.36 7.40 -12.38
N ILE A 89 3.64 6.74 -11.26
CA ILE A 89 4.11 5.35 -11.23
C ILE A 89 3.02 4.42 -11.79
N GLY A 90 1.77 4.57 -11.36
CA GLY A 90 0.65 3.80 -11.88
C GLY A 90 0.53 3.91 -13.39
N LYS A 91 0.59 5.15 -13.93
CA LYS A 91 0.57 5.39 -15.38
C LYS A 91 1.78 4.75 -16.09
N LYS A 92 2.99 4.88 -15.54
CA LYS A 92 4.24 4.33 -16.09
C LYS A 92 4.17 2.81 -16.27
N TYR A 93 3.56 2.11 -15.32
CA TYR A 93 3.47 0.64 -15.32
C TYR A 93 2.09 0.10 -15.76
N GLY A 94 1.13 0.96 -16.13
CA GLY A 94 -0.21 0.55 -16.53
C GLY A 94 -1.05 -0.04 -15.39
N ILE A 95 -0.78 0.38 -14.15
CA ILE A 95 -1.44 -0.15 -12.94
C ILE A 95 -2.47 0.85 -12.44
N PRO A 96 -3.72 0.43 -12.17
CA PRO A 96 -4.74 1.30 -11.60
C PRO A 96 -4.36 1.71 -10.18
N VAL A 97 -4.57 2.99 -9.89
CA VAL A 97 -4.27 3.59 -8.59
C VAL A 97 -5.56 4.08 -7.93
N GLU A 98 -5.74 3.74 -6.66
CA GLU A 98 -6.92 4.13 -5.87
C GLU A 98 -6.49 4.80 -4.55
N HIS A 99 -7.09 5.94 -4.23
CA HIS A 99 -6.97 6.50 -2.89
C HIS A 99 -7.96 5.82 -1.95
N ILE A 100 -7.47 5.34 -0.80
CA ILE A 100 -8.29 4.77 0.26
C ILE A 100 -8.34 5.72 1.46
N ASP A 101 -9.54 6.13 1.85
CA ASP A 101 -9.70 7.03 2.98
C ASP A 101 -9.44 6.28 4.29
N ASN A 102 -8.30 6.59 4.94
CA ASN A 102 -7.94 6.01 6.22
C ASN A 102 -8.70 6.65 7.40
N LEU A 103 -9.32 7.80 7.15
CA LEU A 103 -10.10 8.55 8.14
C LEU A 103 -11.56 8.12 8.07
N ASN A 104 -12.19 8.06 9.24
CA ASN A 104 -13.57 7.62 9.35
C ASN A 104 -14.51 8.69 8.77
N LYS A 105 -15.53 8.29 8.00
CA LYS A 105 -16.70 9.15 7.72
C LYS A 105 -17.37 9.66 9.01
N ARG A 106 -17.22 8.96 10.15
CA ARG A 106 -17.71 9.43 11.47
C ARG A 106 -16.97 10.63 12.04
N THR A 107 -15.76 10.95 11.60
CA THR A 107 -15.03 12.13 12.10
C THR A 107 -15.51 13.43 11.43
N ARG A 108 -16.27 13.35 10.32
CA ARG A 108 -16.85 14.53 9.66
C ARG A 108 -18.00 15.19 10.44
N LEU A 109 -18.50 14.59 11.53
CA LEU A 109 -19.60 15.14 12.33
C LEU A 109 -19.12 15.85 13.60
N LEU A 110 -17.80 16.01 13.78
CA LEU A 110 -17.21 16.68 14.96
C LEU A 110 -16.19 17.78 14.59
N LEU A 111 -16.23 18.26 13.34
CA LEU A 111 -15.60 19.49 12.88
C LEU A 111 -16.66 20.32 12.15
#